data_AF-A0A2P5B9F5-F1
#
_entry.id   AF-A0A2P5B9F5-F1
#
_cell.length_a   1.000
_cell.length_b   1.000
_cell.length_c   1.000
_cell.angle_alpha   90.00
_cell.angle_beta   90.00
_cell.angle_gamma   90.00
#
_symmetry.space_group_name_H-M   'P 1'
#
loop_
_entity.id
_entity.type
_entity.pdbx_description
1 polymer ?
#
loop_
_entity_poly.entity_id
_entity_poly.type
_entity_poly.pdbx_seq_one_letter_code
_entity_poly.pdbx_strand_id
1 'polypeptide(L)'
;MAVTRASGGDHESSTSDNINSAFATRYMRGPVPKWRMPEHTIPKEAAYQIINYELMLDGTPWLNLASFVTTWTEPERDKLIMSSINKNYVDMDEYPVTTEIQFSLGWVLGFDRDSGLVGL
;
A
#
# COMPACT_ATOMS: atom_id res chain seq x y z
N MET A 1 9.84 -34.15 -55.32
CA MET A 1 8.44 -33.67 -55.24
C MET A 1 8.41 -32.57 -54.18
N ALA A 2 8.07 -31.36 -54.62
CA ALA A 2 7.76 -30.11 -53.89
C ALA A 2 8.57 -29.70 -52.64
N VAL A 3 9.44 -28.70 -52.85
CA VAL A 3 9.76 -27.66 -51.86
C VAL A 3 8.52 -26.78 -51.69
N THR A 4 8.12 -26.46 -50.45
CA THR A 4 7.20 -25.34 -50.19
C THR A 4 7.69 -24.54 -49.00
N ARG A 5 8.18 -23.34 -49.31
CA ARG A 5 8.36 -22.21 -48.38
C ARG A 5 7.00 -21.69 -47.94
N ALA A 6 6.83 -21.42 -46.65
CA ALA A 6 5.93 -20.42 -46.11
C ALA A 6 6.59 -19.90 -44.81
N SER A 7 7.15 -18.70 -44.85
CA SER A 7 6.54 -17.49 -44.24
C SER A 7 6.45 -17.67 -42.72
N GLY A 8 7.42 -17.18 -41.94
CA GLY A 8 7.64 -15.76 -41.76
C GLY A 8 6.58 -15.24 -40.78
N GLY A 9 6.95 -15.09 -39.51
CA GLY A 9 6.06 -14.70 -38.44
C GLY A 9 6.76 -14.73 -37.08
N ASP A 10 7.80 -13.91 -36.95
CA ASP A 10 8.41 -13.58 -35.65
C ASP A 10 7.37 -12.82 -34.82
N HIS A 11 6.78 -13.47 -33.81
CA HIS A 11 6.02 -12.75 -32.79
C HIS A 11 6.97 -12.37 -31.65
N GLU A 12 7.88 -11.44 -31.94
CA GLU A 12 8.43 -10.57 -30.91
C GLU A 12 7.26 -9.75 -30.35
N SER A 13 6.78 -10.13 -29.17
CA SER A 13 5.91 -9.28 -28.36
C SER A 13 6.74 -8.08 -27.90
N SER A 14 6.74 -7.06 -28.75
CA SER A 14 7.35 -5.75 -28.57
C SER A 14 7.18 -5.21 -27.14
N THR A 15 8.30 -5.01 -26.47
CA THR A 15 8.49 -4.29 -25.19
C THR A 15 8.16 -2.79 -25.31
N SER A 16 7.05 -2.42 -25.95
CA SER A 16 6.71 -1.04 -26.32
C SER A 16 5.48 -0.48 -25.61
N ASP A 17 5.12 -1.00 -24.43
CA ASP A 17 3.98 -0.48 -23.64
C ASP A 17 4.38 0.50 -22.52
N ASN A 18 5.68 0.78 -22.34
CA ASN A 18 6.19 1.59 -21.22
C ASN A 18 6.58 3.04 -21.56
N ILE A 19 6.30 3.52 -22.78
CA ILE A 19 6.74 4.86 -23.24
C ILE A 19 5.67 5.94 -22.96
N ASN A 20 4.45 5.55 -22.61
CA ASN A 20 3.39 6.51 -22.29
C ASN A 20 3.48 6.93 -20.83
N SER A 21 3.79 8.21 -20.58
CA SER A 21 3.47 8.87 -19.30
C SER A 21 2.05 8.49 -18.89
N ALA A 22 1.80 8.18 -17.61
CA ALA A 22 0.49 7.64 -17.23
C ALA A 22 -0.65 8.59 -17.67
N PHE A 23 -0.39 9.91 -17.73
CA PHE A 23 -1.32 10.94 -18.22
C PHE A 23 -1.73 10.79 -19.70
N ALA A 24 -0.86 10.21 -20.52
CA ALA A 24 -1.15 9.91 -21.92
C ALA A 24 -1.90 8.58 -22.09
N THR A 25 -2.06 7.79 -21.03
CA THR A 25 -2.72 6.49 -21.09
C THR A 25 -4.24 6.61 -21.10
N ARG A 26 -4.91 5.60 -21.66
CA ARG A 26 -6.38 5.51 -21.66
C ARG A 26 -6.99 5.43 -20.25
N TYR A 27 -6.20 5.09 -19.24
CA TYR A 27 -6.67 4.85 -17.87
C TYR A 27 -7.09 6.13 -17.14
N MET A 28 -6.57 7.30 -17.54
CA MET A 28 -6.97 8.61 -16.98
C MET A 28 -8.07 9.33 -17.78
N ARG A 29 -8.69 8.68 -18.78
CA ARG A 29 -9.71 9.31 -19.63
C ARG A 29 -11.12 9.33 -19.03
N GLY A 30 -11.37 8.56 -17.99
CA GLY A 30 -12.69 8.42 -17.37
C GLY A 30 -12.60 8.41 -15.85
N PRO A 31 -13.72 8.61 -15.15
CA PRO A 31 -13.76 8.59 -13.70
C PRO A 31 -13.40 7.21 -13.13
N VAL A 32 -12.82 7.18 -11.93
CA VAL A 32 -12.52 5.94 -11.21
C VAL A 32 -13.83 5.20 -10.90
N PRO A 33 -13.95 3.88 -11.20
CA PRO A 33 -15.13 3.09 -10.87
C PRO A 33 -15.40 3.09 -9.36
N LYS A 34 -16.59 3.55 -8.94
CA LYS A 34 -16.95 3.68 -7.51
C LYS A 34 -17.78 2.53 -6.94
N TRP A 35 -18.53 1.83 -7.79
CA TRP A 35 -19.62 0.94 -7.35
C TRP A 35 -19.49 -0.50 -7.85
N ARG A 36 -18.53 -0.78 -8.73
CA ARG A 36 -18.29 -2.12 -9.29
C ARG A 36 -16.80 -2.32 -9.46
N MET A 37 -16.35 -3.56 -9.27
CA MET A 37 -14.99 -3.96 -9.60
C MET A 37 -14.77 -3.84 -11.12
N PRO A 38 -13.65 -3.25 -11.58
CA PRO A 38 -13.32 -3.20 -13.00
C PRO A 38 -13.16 -4.60 -13.61
N GLU A 39 -13.62 -4.80 -14.84
CA GLU A 39 -13.49 -6.08 -15.56
C GLU A 39 -12.04 -6.37 -16.03
N HIS A 40 -11.21 -5.33 -16.12
CA HIS A 40 -9.84 -5.41 -16.61
C HIS A 40 -8.86 -4.77 -15.64
N THR A 41 -7.66 -5.33 -15.59
CA THR A 41 -6.56 -4.77 -14.80
C THR A 41 -5.96 -3.55 -15.49
N ILE A 42 -5.29 -2.72 -14.70
CA ILE A 42 -4.50 -1.58 -15.16
C ILE A 42 -3.07 -1.71 -14.64
N PRO A 43 -2.07 -1.09 -15.28
CA PRO A 43 -0.71 -1.04 -14.77
C PRO A 43 -0.66 -0.44 -13.37
N LYS A 44 0.21 -0.98 -12.50
CA LYS A 44 0.33 -0.57 -11.09
C LYS A 44 0.70 0.93 -10.96
N GLU A 45 1.49 1.45 -11.89
CA GLU A 45 1.89 2.86 -11.94
C GLU A 45 0.70 3.77 -12.24
N ALA A 46 -0.19 3.34 -13.15
CA ALA A 46 -1.41 4.08 -13.46
C ALA A 46 -2.37 4.07 -12.27
N ALA A 47 -2.56 2.93 -11.61
CA ALA A 47 -3.38 2.82 -10.40
C ALA A 47 -2.86 3.72 -9.27
N TYR A 48 -1.56 3.67 -8.99
CA TYR A 48 -0.92 4.49 -7.97
C TYR A 48 -1.12 5.98 -8.25
N GLN A 49 -0.89 6.42 -9.48
CA GLN A 49 -1.05 7.83 -9.84
C GLN A 49 -2.49 8.31 -9.72
N ILE A 50 -3.46 7.53 -10.21
CA ILE A 50 -4.88 7.85 -10.08
C ILE A 50 -5.27 8.06 -8.62
N ILE A 51 -4.92 7.11 -7.73
CA ILE A 51 -5.21 7.21 -6.30
C ILE A 51 -4.49 8.41 -5.67
N ASN A 52 -3.22 8.61 -6.00
CA ASN A 52 -2.43 9.73 -5.48
C ASN A 52 -3.03 11.08 -5.89
N TYR A 53 -3.55 11.23 -7.11
CA TYR A 53 -4.24 12.46 -7.54
C TYR A 53 -5.55 12.71 -6.82
N GLU A 54 -6.35 11.67 -6.56
CA GLU A 54 -7.57 11.84 -5.76
C GLU A 54 -7.23 12.27 -4.33
N LEU A 55 -6.18 11.69 -3.71
CA LEU A 55 -5.72 12.07 -2.37
C LEU A 55 -5.14 13.49 -2.29
N MET A 56 -4.68 14.08 -3.39
CA MET A 56 -4.23 15.49 -3.41
C MET A 56 -5.39 16.49 -3.17
N LEU A 57 -6.64 16.04 -3.26
CA LEU A 57 -7.81 16.85 -2.91
C LEU A 57 -8.06 16.91 -1.40
N ASP A 58 -7.41 16.04 -0.61
CA ASP A 58 -7.52 16.07 0.83
C ASP A 58 -6.79 17.29 1.43
N GLY A 59 -7.31 17.73 2.57
CA GLY A 59 -6.67 18.79 3.35
C GLY A 59 -5.31 18.35 3.87
N THR A 60 -4.38 19.30 3.92
CA THR A 60 -3.03 19.06 4.44
C THR A 60 -3.06 18.76 5.95
N PRO A 61 -2.59 17.59 6.43
CA PRO A 61 -2.76 17.17 7.81
C PRO A 61 -2.16 18.12 8.86
N TRP A 62 -1.02 18.75 8.60
CA TRP A 62 -0.40 19.68 9.57
C TRP A 62 -1.15 21.02 9.70
N LEU A 63 -2.07 21.32 8.77
CA LEU A 63 -2.96 22.48 8.84
C LEU A 63 -4.30 22.14 9.51
N ASN A 64 -4.53 20.87 9.88
CA ASN A 64 -5.74 20.45 10.57
C ASN A 64 -5.66 20.76 12.07
N LEU A 65 -6.33 21.82 12.49
CA LEU A 65 -6.42 22.24 13.91
C LEU A 65 -7.67 21.70 14.64
N ALA A 66 -8.51 20.92 13.95
CA ALA A 66 -9.74 20.39 14.53
C ALA A 66 -9.53 19.00 15.19
N SER A 67 -8.46 18.29 14.82
CA SER A 67 -8.17 16.94 15.33
C SER A 67 -7.20 16.96 16.51
N PHE A 68 -7.37 16.01 17.43
CA PHE A 68 -6.41 15.71 18.49
C PHE A 68 -5.38 14.65 18.08
N VAL A 69 -5.52 14.04 16.90
CA VAL A 69 -4.63 12.98 16.41
C VAL A 69 -3.31 13.57 15.93
N THR A 70 -2.19 12.89 16.22
CA THR A 70 -0.85 13.28 15.76
C THR A 70 -0.74 13.25 14.24
N THR A 71 -0.33 14.36 13.62
CA THR A 71 -0.20 14.52 12.15
C THR A 71 1.24 14.66 11.66
N TRP A 72 2.22 14.61 12.57
CA TRP A 72 3.65 14.64 12.24
C TRP A 72 4.42 13.62 13.06
N THR A 73 5.48 13.05 12.48
CA THR A 73 6.40 12.17 13.18
C THR A 73 7.81 12.22 12.59
N GLU A 74 8.78 11.77 13.37
CA GLU A 74 10.18 11.68 13.00
C GLU A 74 10.43 10.61 11.91
N PRO A 75 11.37 10.86 10.96
CA PRO A 75 11.70 9.91 9.90
C PRO A 75 12.13 8.51 10.40
N GLU A 76 12.70 8.43 11.59
CA GLU A 76 13.08 7.18 12.24
C GLU A 76 11.85 6.34 12.60
N ARG A 77 10.75 6.96 13.05
CA ARG A 77 9.50 6.26 13.33
C ARG A 77 8.84 5.77 12.05
N ASP A 78 8.88 6.55 10.97
CA ASP A 78 8.36 6.12 9.66
C ASP A 78 9.07 4.85 9.17
N LYS A 79 10.39 4.77 9.31
CA LYS A 79 11.17 3.56 8.98
C LYS A 79 10.76 2.37 9.82
N LEU A 80 10.51 2.56 11.12
CA LEU A 80 10.04 1.49 12.01
C LEU A 80 8.64 1.00 11.60
N ILE A 81 7.71 1.91 11.30
CA ILE A 81 6.35 1.55 10.84
C ILE A 81 6.43 0.80 9.51
N MET A 82 7.17 1.32 8.53
CA MET A 82 7.27 0.69 7.20
C MET A 82 7.98 -0.66 7.23
N SER A 83 8.96 -0.86 8.11
CA SER A 83 9.62 -2.17 8.30
C SER A 83 8.81 -3.18 9.10
N SER A 84 7.71 -2.75 9.75
CA SER A 84 6.83 -3.61 10.55
C SER A 84 5.42 -3.77 10.00
N ILE A 85 5.10 -3.14 8.86
CA ILE A 85 3.74 -3.13 8.27
C ILE A 85 3.20 -4.53 7.93
N ASN A 86 4.07 -5.51 7.73
CA ASN A 86 3.72 -6.89 7.42
C ASN A 86 3.69 -7.80 8.67
N LYS A 87 3.94 -7.27 9.87
CA LYS A 87 3.84 -8.04 11.12
C LYS A 87 2.40 -8.07 11.60
N ASN A 88 1.84 -9.26 11.75
CA ASN A 88 0.52 -9.45 12.33
C ASN A 88 0.61 -9.45 13.86
N TYR A 89 0.10 -8.41 14.51
CA TYR A 89 0.18 -8.27 15.98
C TYR A 89 -0.44 -9.45 16.76
N VAL A 90 -1.50 -10.08 16.23
CA VAL A 90 -2.18 -11.19 16.91
C VAL A 90 -1.34 -12.47 16.91
N ASP A 91 -0.38 -12.58 16.00
CA ASP A 91 0.48 -13.76 15.86
C ASP A 91 1.68 -13.68 16.82
N MET A 92 1.40 -13.91 18.10
CA MET A 92 2.39 -13.75 19.19
C MET A 92 3.52 -14.79 19.14
N ASP A 93 3.26 -15.97 18.57
CA ASP A 93 4.24 -17.06 18.47
C ASP A 93 5.28 -16.76 17.38
N GLU A 94 4.85 -16.17 16.25
CA GLU A 94 5.76 -15.78 15.16
C GLU A 94 6.52 -14.47 15.46
N TYR A 95 5.91 -13.57 16.24
CA TYR A 95 6.47 -12.26 16.57
C TYR A 95 6.64 -12.00 18.08
N PRO A 96 7.40 -12.84 18.81
CA PRO A 96 7.50 -12.76 20.27
C PRO A 96 8.04 -11.42 20.76
N VAL A 97 9.01 -10.83 20.03
CA VAL A 97 9.59 -9.52 20.38
C VAL A 97 8.57 -8.39 20.24
N THR A 98 7.65 -8.47 19.27
CA THR A 98 6.58 -7.46 19.13
C THR A 98 5.67 -7.48 20.36
N THR A 99 5.35 -8.68 20.86
CA THR A 99 4.56 -8.88 22.08
C THR A 99 5.30 -8.37 23.31
N GLU A 100 6.59 -8.65 23.44
CA GLU A 100 7.42 -8.15 24.54
C GLU A 100 7.50 -6.62 24.58
N ILE A 101 7.60 -5.97 23.42
CA ILE A 101 7.57 -4.51 23.32
C ILE A 101 6.22 -3.98 23.80
N GLN A 102 5.10 -4.61 23.42
CA GLN A 102 3.78 -4.21 23.90
C GLN A 102 3.67 -4.31 25.43
N PHE A 103 4.15 -5.41 26.02
CA PHE A 103 4.17 -5.54 27.49
C PHE A 103 5.07 -4.49 28.14
N SER A 104 6.27 -4.27 27.58
CA SER A 104 7.21 -3.27 28.06
C SER A 104 6.60 -1.86 28.08
N LEU A 105 5.84 -1.50 27.05
CA LEU A 105 5.09 -0.24 27.01
C LEU A 105 3.97 -0.20 28.05
N GLY A 106 3.26 -1.31 28.28
CA GLY A 106 2.29 -1.44 29.36
C GLY A 106 2.90 -1.12 30.73
N TRP A 107 4.07 -1.68 31.02
CA TRP A 107 4.82 -1.38 32.25
C TRP A 107 5.23 0.09 32.36
N VAL A 108 5.70 0.70 31.27
CA VAL A 108 6.06 2.14 31.23
C VAL A 108 4.84 3.03 31.52
N LEU A 109 3.65 2.61 31.08
CA LEU A 109 2.39 3.31 31.34
C LEU A 109 1.77 2.98 32.72
N GLY A 110 2.41 2.12 33.51
CA GLY A 110 1.95 1.74 34.85
C GLY A 110 0.87 0.66 34.88
N PHE A 111 0.68 -0.09 33.79
CA PHE A 111 -0.17 -1.27 33.80
C PHE A 111 0.56 -2.45 34.43
N ASP A 112 0.08 -2.88 35.60
CA ASP A 112 0.59 -4.05 36.30
C ASP A 112 -0.12 -5.32 35.81
N ARG A 113 0.68 -6.33 35.44
CA ARG A 113 0.19 -7.65 35.01
C ARG A 113 -0.58 -8.38 36.11
N ASP A 114 -0.32 -8.03 37.37
CA ASP A 114 -0.90 -8.68 38.55
C ASP A 114 -2.29 -8.12 38.94
N SER A 115 -2.78 -7.09 38.24
CA SER A 115 -4.09 -6.45 38.52
C SER A 115 -5.31 -7.25 38.04
N GLY A 116 -5.12 -8.45 37.47
CA GLY A 116 -6.20 -9.43 37.26
C GLY A 116 -7.23 -9.11 36.18
N LEU A 117 -7.03 -8.08 35.34
CA LEU A 117 -7.89 -7.78 34.20
C LEU A 117 -7.30 -8.36 32.91
N VAL A 118 -7.37 -9.68 32.76
CA VAL A 118 -7.15 -10.36 31.48
C VAL A 118 -8.41 -11.15 31.17
N GLY A 119 -9.25 -10.62 30.26
CA GLY A 119 -10.46 -11.31 29.82
C GLY A 119 -11.46 -10.42 29.08
N LEU A 120 -11.16 -10.08 27.82
CA LEU A 120 -12.12 -10.03 26.71
C LEU A 120 -11.45 -10.60 25.47
#